data_AF-A0ABD0R855-F1
#
_entry.id   AF-A0ABD0R855-F1
#
_cell.length_a   1.000
_cell.length_b   1.000
_cell.length_c   1.000
_cell.angle_alpha   90.00
_cell.angle_beta   90.00
_cell.angle_gamma   90.00
#
_symmetry.space_group_name_H-M   'P 1'
#
loop_
_entity.id
_entity.type
_entity.pdbx_description
1 polymer ?
#
loop_
_entity_poly.entity_id
_entity_poly.type
_entity_poly.pdbx_seq_one_letter_code
_entity_poly.pdbx_strand_id
1 'polypeptide(L)'
;NVTGEPTQPRPTTANDSASPPSTQDIMDAITALSASFNQKFDMLTEALTELRSTMTSITERVTTIEEATTNQETRLTCVEKQCAELLDECKRLKDKCNDLESRSRRNNIRLIGVAEKEENGRPTEFIAKLKLLGPENFSKPIQIDHRVMIIHERLSSG
;
A
#
# COMPACT_ATOMS: atom_id res chain seq x y z
N ASN A 1 97.61 -46.14 -45.80
CA ASN A 1 96.77 -44.94 -45.76
C ASN A 1 95.72 -45.14 -44.68
N VAL A 2 95.89 -44.73 -43.42
CA VAL A 2 96.47 -43.51 -42.82
C VAL A 2 95.89 -42.23 -43.42
N THR A 3 94.95 -41.64 -42.66
CA THR A 3 94.64 -40.21 -42.41
C THR A 3 93.36 -40.23 -41.59
N GLY A 4 93.19 -39.70 -40.38
CA GLY A 4 93.93 -38.79 -39.51
C GLY A 4 92.86 -38.17 -38.60
N GLU A 5 92.99 -38.30 -37.28
CA GLU A 5 92.04 -37.83 -36.25
C GLU A 5 91.94 -36.28 -36.20
N PRO A 6 90.89 -35.69 -35.59
CA PRO A 6 91.08 -35.32 -34.19
C PRO A 6 89.86 -35.57 -33.28
N THR A 7 90.21 -36.03 -32.09
CA THR A 7 89.43 -36.18 -30.88
C THR A 7 88.79 -34.85 -30.44
N GLN A 8 87.49 -34.85 -30.14
CA GLN A 8 86.86 -33.86 -29.26
C GLN A 8 85.93 -34.54 -28.25
N PRO A 9 85.78 -33.96 -27.05
CA PRO A 9 85.59 -34.69 -25.82
C PRO A 9 84.12 -35.06 -25.57
N ARG A 10 83.95 -36.22 -24.94
CA ARG A 10 82.72 -36.66 -24.27
C ARG A 10 82.17 -35.56 -23.36
N PRO A 11 80.92 -35.10 -23.52
CA PRO A 11 80.22 -34.45 -22.43
C PRO A 11 79.85 -35.55 -21.44
N THR A 12 80.67 -35.62 -20.40
CA THR A 12 80.36 -36.20 -19.11
C THR A 12 78.91 -35.91 -18.75
N THR A 13 78.22 -36.96 -18.32
CA THR A 13 76.98 -36.92 -17.56
C THR A 13 77.03 -35.80 -16.52
N ALA A 14 76.46 -34.64 -16.85
CA ALA A 14 76.10 -33.63 -15.86
C ALA A 14 74.80 -34.13 -15.22
N ASN A 15 75.00 -35.06 -14.29
CA ASN A 15 74.05 -35.40 -13.27
C ASN A 15 73.57 -34.06 -12.68
N ASP A 16 72.28 -33.73 -12.82
CA ASP A 16 71.64 -32.68 -12.05
C ASP A 16 71.85 -33.02 -10.57
N SER A 17 72.96 -32.55 -10.00
CA SER A 17 73.21 -32.58 -8.57
C SER A 17 72.35 -31.49 -7.95
N ALA A 18 71.03 -31.66 -8.01
CA ALA A 18 70.16 -31.12 -6.99
C ALA A 18 70.66 -31.75 -5.68
N SER A 19 71.50 -31.00 -4.98
CA SER A 19 71.93 -31.38 -3.63
C SER A 19 70.65 -31.61 -2.83
N PRO A 20 70.55 -32.69 -2.04
CA PRO A 20 69.37 -32.92 -1.23
C PRO A 20 69.11 -31.64 -0.42
N PRO A 21 67.84 -31.17 -0.37
CA PRO A 21 67.52 -29.90 0.27
C PRO A 21 68.15 -29.87 1.66
N SER A 22 68.88 -28.81 1.93
CA SER A 22 69.55 -28.63 3.21
C SER A 22 68.48 -28.54 4.30
N THR A 23 68.83 -28.97 5.52
CA THR A 23 67.98 -28.75 6.70
C THR A 23 67.56 -27.28 6.82
N GLN A 24 68.41 -26.34 6.37
CA GLN A 24 68.09 -24.92 6.35
C GLN A 24 66.95 -24.59 5.36
N ASP A 25 66.98 -25.14 4.15
CA ASP A 25 65.94 -24.91 3.13
C ASP A 25 64.57 -25.41 3.62
N ILE A 26 64.56 -26.54 4.34
CA ILE A 26 63.34 -27.10 4.96
C ILE A 26 62.82 -26.17 6.06
N MET A 27 63.69 -25.65 6.92
CA MET A 27 63.30 -24.72 8.00
C MET A 27 62.76 -23.39 7.44
N ASP A 28 63.36 -22.88 6.36
CA ASP A 28 62.92 -21.66 5.69
C ASP A 28 61.54 -21.87 5.04
N ALA A 29 61.30 -23.01 4.40
CA ALA A 29 60.01 -23.37 3.84
C ALA A 29 58.91 -23.51 4.91
N ILE A 30 59.22 -24.13 6.06
CA ILE A 30 58.29 -24.23 7.21
C ILE A 30 57.96 -22.85 7.77
N THR A 31 58.97 -21.97 7.88
CA THR A 31 58.79 -20.60 8.37
C THR A 31 57.92 -19.78 7.42
N ALA A 32 58.17 -19.89 6.11
CA ALA A 32 57.36 -19.25 5.08
C ALA A 32 55.91 -19.75 5.07
N LEU A 33 55.70 -21.06 5.22
CA LEU A 33 54.38 -21.65 5.32
C LEU A 33 53.63 -21.16 6.58
N SER A 34 54.32 -21.12 7.72
CA SER A 34 53.76 -20.61 8.98
C SER A 34 53.37 -19.14 8.86
N ALA A 35 54.20 -18.32 8.22
CA ALA A 35 53.88 -16.92 7.94
C ALA A 35 52.65 -16.78 7.04
N SER A 36 52.58 -17.58 5.96
CA SER A 36 51.41 -17.60 5.07
C SER A 36 50.13 -18.05 5.78
N PHE A 37 50.21 -19.02 6.69
CA PHE A 37 49.05 -19.45 7.47
C PHE A 37 48.58 -18.37 8.42
N ASN A 38 49.49 -17.75 9.18
CA ASN A 38 49.15 -16.65 10.08
C ASN A 38 48.47 -15.50 9.32
N GLN A 39 49.02 -15.10 8.16
CA GLN A 39 48.39 -14.09 7.32
C GLN A 39 46.96 -14.47 6.89
N LYS A 40 46.73 -15.73 6.48
CA LYS A 40 45.38 -16.18 6.13
C LYS A 40 44.43 -16.22 7.33
N PHE A 41 44.93 -16.57 8.52
CA PHE A 41 44.15 -16.53 9.75
C PHE A 41 43.76 -15.10 10.14
N ASP A 42 44.68 -14.15 9.99
CA ASP A 42 44.41 -12.73 10.24
C ASP A 42 43.32 -12.23 9.29
N MET A 43 43.46 -12.50 7.98
CA MET A 43 42.44 -12.15 6.98
C MET A 43 41.07 -12.78 7.26
N LEU A 44 41.05 -14.06 7.68
CA LEU A 44 39.81 -14.74 8.01
C LEU A 44 39.17 -14.16 9.28
N THR A 45 39.99 -13.77 10.26
CA THR A 45 39.53 -13.11 11.47
C THR A 45 38.90 -11.75 11.16
N GLU A 46 39.53 -10.96 10.29
CA GLU A 46 38.98 -9.68 9.81
C GLU A 46 37.66 -9.88 9.05
N ALA A 47 37.59 -10.84 8.13
CA ALA A 47 36.35 -11.13 7.42
C ALA A 47 35.22 -11.57 8.37
N LEU A 48 35.54 -12.36 9.40
CA LEU A 48 34.56 -12.77 10.41
C LEU A 48 34.11 -11.61 11.32
N THR A 49 34.97 -10.65 11.64
CA THR A 49 34.57 -9.48 12.42
C THR A 49 33.69 -8.55 11.60
N GLU A 50 34.00 -8.35 10.32
CA GLU A 50 33.16 -7.60 9.40
C GLU A 50 31.78 -8.27 9.24
N LEU A 51 31.75 -9.59 9.00
CA LEU A 51 30.50 -10.33 8.88
C LEU A 51 29.66 -10.22 10.15
N ARG A 52 30.27 -10.34 11.33
CA ARG A 52 29.56 -10.14 12.62
C ARG A 52 28.97 -8.74 12.72
N SER A 53 29.72 -7.71 12.33
CA SER A 53 29.24 -6.33 12.36
C SER A 53 28.03 -6.13 11.43
N THR A 54 28.11 -6.64 10.19
CA THR A 54 26.98 -6.57 9.25
C THR A 54 25.75 -7.33 9.76
N MET A 55 25.96 -8.52 10.35
CA MET A 55 24.88 -9.31 10.96
C MET A 55 24.19 -8.55 12.09
N THR A 56 24.95 -7.92 12.99
CA THR A 56 24.41 -7.09 14.08
C THR A 56 23.59 -5.92 13.51
N SER A 57 24.14 -5.19 12.52
CA SER A 57 23.44 -4.07 11.90
C SER A 57 22.13 -4.50 11.20
N ILE A 58 22.14 -5.63 10.50
CA ILE A 58 20.93 -6.19 9.88
C ILE A 58 19.92 -6.55 10.96
N THR A 59 20.35 -7.18 12.05
CA THR A 59 19.47 -7.57 13.16
C THR A 59 18.78 -6.34 13.77
N GLU A 60 19.53 -5.28 14.07
CA GLU A 60 18.97 -4.02 14.59
C GLU A 60 17.97 -3.36 13.63
N ARG A 61 18.25 -3.41 12.32
CA ARG A 61 17.34 -2.88 11.31
C ARG A 61 16.05 -3.70 11.22
N VAL A 62 16.17 -5.02 11.30
CA VAL A 62 15.01 -5.93 11.29
C VAL A 62 14.13 -5.68 12.51
N THR A 63 14.70 -5.60 13.72
CA THR A 63 13.93 -5.31 14.94
C THR A 63 13.21 -3.97 14.85
N THR A 64 13.88 -2.93 14.32
CA THR A 64 13.26 -1.61 14.12
C THR A 64 12.08 -1.67 13.14
N ILE A 65 12.20 -2.46 12.06
CA ILE A 65 11.13 -2.65 11.08
C ILE A 65 9.96 -3.43 11.67
N GLU A 66 10.23 -4.46 12.47
CA GLU A 66 9.19 -5.25 13.15
C GLU A 66 8.38 -4.40 14.13
N GLU A 67 9.04 -3.54 14.92
CA GLU A 67 8.39 -2.58 15.81
C GLU A 67 7.54 -1.57 15.03
N ALA A 68 8.10 -1.01 13.95
CA ALA A 68 7.38 -0.06 13.09
C ALA A 68 6.15 -0.71 12.44
N THR A 69 6.27 -1.97 12.01
CA THR A 69 5.18 -2.75 11.41
C THR A 69 4.06 -2.99 12.42
N THR A 70 4.42 -3.42 13.64
CA THR A 70 3.45 -3.64 14.73
C THR A 70 2.67 -2.36 15.06
N ASN A 71 3.36 -1.22 15.11
CA ASN A 71 2.73 0.08 15.33
C ASN A 71 1.81 0.47 14.16
N GLN A 72 2.23 0.20 12.92
CA GLN A 72 1.40 0.44 11.73
C GLN A 72 0.14 -0.42 11.72
N GLU A 73 0.23 -1.71 12.04
CA GLU A 73 -0.92 -2.62 12.14
C GLU A 73 -1.93 -2.15 13.19
N THR A 74 -1.44 -1.70 14.35
CA THR A 74 -2.28 -1.13 15.41
C THR A 74 -3.03 0.11 14.93
N ARG A 75 -2.33 1.02 14.24
CA ARG A 75 -2.94 2.24 13.67
C ARG A 75 -3.93 1.91 12.57
N LEU A 76 -3.63 0.95 11.70
CA LEU A 76 -4.51 0.49 10.63
C LEU A 76 -5.83 -0.03 11.22
N THR A 77 -5.74 -0.93 12.22
CA THR A 77 -6.90 -1.49 12.92
C THR A 77 -7.77 -0.39 13.55
N CYS A 78 -7.15 0.63 14.15
CA CYS A 78 -7.86 1.78 14.72
C CYS A 78 -8.61 2.58 13.64
N VAL A 79 -7.96 2.86 12.52
CA VAL A 79 -8.57 3.59 11.40
C VAL A 79 -9.71 2.79 10.78
N GLU A 80 -9.53 1.50 10.56
CA GLU A 80 -10.58 0.60 10.04
C GLU A 80 -11.82 0.61 10.94
N LYS A 81 -11.62 0.55 12.27
CA LYS A 81 -12.70 0.66 13.25
C LYS A 81 -13.42 2.01 13.15
N GLN A 82 -12.68 3.11 13.09
CA GLN A 82 -13.27 4.46 12.95
C GLN A 82 -14.05 4.60 11.64
N CYS A 83 -13.54 4.06 10.54
CA CYS A 83 -14.25 4.05 9.26
C CYS A 83 -15.56 3.26 9.33
N ALA A 84 -15.57 2.10 10.02
CA ALA A 84 -16.79 1.32 10.22
C ALA A 84 -17.83 2.09 11.06
N GLU A 85 -17.41 2.70 12.16
CA GLU A 85 -18.27 3.52 13.03
C GLU A 85 -18.87 4.71 12.26
N LEU A 86 -18.04 5.43 11.49
CA LEU A 86 -18.50 6.53 10.65
C LEU A 86 -19.48 6.08 9.57
N LEU A 87 -19.23 4.93 8.94
CA LEU A 87 -20.14 4.38 7.93
C LEU A 87 -21.52 4.09 8.52
N ASP A 88 -21.57 3.50 9.69
CA ASP A 88 -22.83 3.18 10.36
C ASP A 88 -23.56 4.45 10.84
N GLU A 89 -22.83 5.44 11.33
CA GLU A 89 -23.41 6.74 11.68
C GLU A 89 -23.96 7.46 10.43
N CYS A 90 -23.24 7.44 9.32
CA CYS A 90 -23.73 7.97 8.05
C CYS A 90 -25.02 7.28 7.58
N LYS A 91 -25.11 5.95 7.68
CA LYS A 91 -26.35 5.20 7.37
C LYS A 91 -27.49 5.64 8.28
N ARG A 92 -27.25 5.68 9.59
CA ARG A 92 -28.24 6.08 10.59
C ARG A 92 -28.77 7.49 10.33
N LEU A 93 -27.88 8.43 10.01
CA LEU A 93 -28.26 9.80 9.68
C LEU A 93 -29.04 9.86 8.37
N LYS A 94 -28.63 9.11 7.35
CA LYS A 94 -29.35 9.01 6.08
C LYS A 94 -30.77 8.49 6.28
N ASP A 95 -30.94 7.43 7.07
CA ASP A 95 -32.25 6.86 7.37
C ASP A 95 -33.13 7.85 8.15
N LYS A 96 -32.54 8.56 9.12
CA LYS A 96 -33.23 9.62 9.86
C LYS A 96 -33.67 10.77 8.95
N CYS A 97 -32.81 11.21 8.03
CA CYS A 97 -33.16 12.23 7.04
C CYS A 97 -34.33 11.77 6.16
N ASN A 98 -34.29 10.51 5.69
CA ASN A 98 -35.36 9.94 4.88
C ASN A 98 -36.69 9.83 5.65
N ASP A 99 -36.67 9.42 6.92
CA ASP A 99 -37.87 9.40 7.77
C ASP A 99 -38.45 10.82 7.95
N LEU A 100 -37.60 11.80 8.26
CA LEU A 100 -38.04 13.19 8.43
C LEU A 100 -38.63 13.76 7.14
N GLU A 101 -38.00 13.51 5.99
CA GLU A 101 -38.51 13.90 4.68
C GLU A 101 -39.85 13.23 4.38
N SER A 102 -39.96 11.93 4.65
CA SER A 102 -41.20 11.16 4.46
C SER A 102 -42.33 11.65 5.35
N ARG A 103 -42.04 11.97 6.62
CA ARG A 103 -43.01 12.53 7.58
C ARG A 103 -43.44 13.94 7.19
N SER A 104 -42.50 14.78 6.75
CA SER A 104 -42.78 16.11 6.24
C SER A 104 -43.70 16.05 5.02
N ARG A 105 -43.48 15.09 4.12
CA ARG A 105 -44.30 14.91 2.90
C ARG A 105 -45.63 14.19 3.12
N ARG A 106 -45.79 13.42 4.21
CA ARG A 106 -46.96 12.56 4.44
C ARG A 106 -48.29 13.29 4.36
N ASN A 107 -48.31 14.54 4.83
CA ASN A 107 -49.52 15.36 4.85
C ASN A 107 -49.58 16.35 3.67
N ASN A 108 -48.63 16.27 2.73
CA ASN A 108 -48.61 17.15 1.58
C ASN A 108 -49.50 16.56 0.47
N ILE A 109 -50.47 17.33 0.01
CA ILE A 109 -51.33 16.98 -1.13
C ILE A 109 -50.70 17.54 -2.41
N ARG A 110 -50.53 16.69 -3.43
CA ARG A 110 -50.05 17.11 -4.77
C ARG A 110 -51.22 17.21 -5.72
N LEU A 111 -51.42 18.38 -6.31
CA LEU A 111 -52.41 18.61 -7.37
C LEU A 111 -51.69 18.65 -8.72
N ILE A 112 -52.08 17.73 -9.61
CA ILE A 112 -51.49 17.58 -10.95
C ILE A 112 -52.57 17.94 -11.97
N GLY A 113 -52.20 18.69 -13.02
CA GLY A 113 -53.12 19.07 -14.11
C GLY A 113 -53.86 20.38 -13.92
N VAL A 114 -53.45 21.23 -12.96
CA VAL A 114 -53.97 22.61 -12.85
C VAL A 114 -53.35 23.46 -13.97
N ALA A 115 -54.20 24.12 -14.77
CA ALA A 115 -53.73 24.98 -15.85
C ALA A 115 -53.00 26.21 -15.28
N GLU A 116 -51.91 26.62 -15.93
CA GLU A 116 -51.14 27.77 -15.49
C GLU A 116 -52.02 29.03 -15.49
N LYS A 117 -51.94 29.82 -14.40
CA LYS A 117 -52.69 31.08 -14.17
C LYS A 117 -54.19 30.95 -13.86
N GLU A 118 -54.76 29.76 -13.78
CA GLU A 118 -56.16 29.56 -13.38
C GLU A 118 -56.44 30.09 -11.95
N GLU A 119 -55.42 30.05 -11.10
CA GLU A 119 -55.47 30.52 -9.71
C GLU A 119 -55.38 32.05 -9.57
N ASN A 120 -55.11 32.78 -10.66
CA ASN A 120 -54.99 34.24 -10.73
C ASN A 120 -54.16 34.91 -9.61
N GLY A 121 -53.05 34.27 -9.21
CA GLY A 121 -52.18 34.75 -8.14
C GLY A 121 -52.72 34.57 -6.71
N ARG A 122 -53.86 33.89 -6.53
CA ARG A 122 -54.48 33.58 -5.22
C ARG A 122 -54.64 32.06 -5.03
N PRO A 123 -53.53 31.30 -4.87
CA PRO A 123 -53.56 29.84 -4.73
C PRO A 123 -54.46 29.35 -3.59
N THR A 124 -54.39 29.98 -2.41
CA THR A 124 -55.16 29.56 -1.23
C THR A 124 -56.67 29.62 -1.46
N GLU A 125 -57.16 30.63 -2.18
CA GLU A 125 -58.59 30.79 -2.47
C GLU A 125 -59.08 29.82 -3.53
N PHE A 126 -58.25 29.58 -4.54
CA PHE A 126 -58.54 28.56 -5.55
C PHE A 126 -58.68 27.18 -4.91
N ILE A 127 -57.75 26.81 -4.03
CA ILE A 127 -57.78 25.51 -3.32
C ILE A 127 -58.97 25.42 -2.36
N ALA A 128 -59.27 26.48 -1.60
CA ALA A 128 -60.42 26.51 -0.70
C ALA A 128 -61.77 26.39 -1.44
N LYS A 129 -61.83 26.82 -2.70
CA LYS A 129 -63.02 26.71 -3.56
C LYS A 129 -63.21 25.30 -4.15
N LEU A 130 -62.18 24.45 -4.12
CA LEU A 130 -62.32 23.05 -4.57
C LEU A 130 -63.25 22.31 -3.61
N LYS A 131 -64.37 21.82 -4.14
CA LYS A 131 -65.44 21.15 -3.36
C LYS A 131 -64.94 19.97 -2.51
N LEU A 132 -63.83 19.34 -2.90
CA LEU A 132 -63.24 18.19 -2.20
C LEU A 132 -62.40 18.60 -0.96
N LEU A 133 -61.92 19.85 -0.91
CA LEU A 133 -61.06 20.38 0.16
C LEU A 133 -61.72 21.55 0.90
N GLY A 134 -63.07 21.61 0.90
CA GLY A 134 -63.83 22.69 1.52
C GLY A 134 -63.45 22.95 2.99
N PRO A 135 -63.70 24.16 3.51
CA PRO A 135 -63.27 24.60 4.83
C PRO A 135 -63.81 23.71 5.98
N GLU A 136 -64.93 23.02 5.75
CA GLU A 136 -65.53 22.05 6.68
C GLU A 136 -64.63 20.83 6.96
N ASN A 137 -63.70 20.52 6.05
CA ASN A 137 -62.91 19.28 6.07
C ASN A 137 -61.55 19.43 6.77
N PHE A 138 -61.14 20.63 7.15
CA PHE A 138 -59.85 20.89 7.78
C PHE A 138 -59.99 21.82 8.99
N SER A 139 -59.47 21.40 10.14
CA SER A 139 -59.46 22.19 11.37
C SER A 139 -58.40 23.31 11.40
N LYS A 140 -57.51 23.35 10.39
CA LYS A 140 -56.45 24.36 10.23
C LYS A 140 -56.39 24.83 8.78
N PRO A 141 -55.98 26.09 8.52
CA PRO A 141 -55.80 26.61 7.17
C PRO A 141 -54.76 25.80 6.38
N ILE A 142 -55.04 25.55 5.11
CA ILE A 142 -54.11 24.88 4.19
C ILE A 142 -52.91 25.80 3.93
N GLN A 143 -51.70 25.31 4.21
CA GLN A 143 -50.46 26.02 3.90
C GLN A 143 -49.96 25.57 2.53
N ILE A 144 -49.59 26.54 1.69
CA ILE A 144 -49.07 26.29 0.33
C ILE A 144 -47.58 26.59 0.38
N ASP A 145 -46.76 25.55 0.29
CA ASP A 145 -45.31 25.64 0.47
C ASP A 145 -44.67 26.25 -0.79
N HIS A 146 -44.65 25.57 -1.94
CA HIS A 146 -44.13 26.14 -3.19
C HIS A 146 -44.70 25.45 -4.44
N ARG A 147 -44.76 26.17 -5.58
CA ARG A 147 -45.10 25.56 -6.89
C ARG A 147 -43.89 24.81 -7.42
N VAL A 148 -44.07 23.53 -7.76
CA VAL A 148 -43.05 22.73 -8.44
C VAL A 148 -43.56 22.35 -9.83
N MET A 149 -42.89 22.84 -10.87
CA MET A 149 -43.18 22.44 -12.26
C MET A 149 -42.62 21.03 -12.50
N ILE A 150 -43.50 20.03 -12.54
CA ILE A 150 -43.14 18.69 -13.01
C ILE A 150 -43.44 18.62 -14.50
N ILE A 151 -42.43 18.83 -15.34
CA ILE A 151 -42.52 18.62 -16.78
C ILE A 151 -42.68 17.11 -16.99
N HIS A 152 -43.89 16.67 -17.31
CA HIS A 152 -44.10 15.32 -17.83
C HIS A 152 -43.65 15.35 -19.28
N GLU A 153 -42.43 14.87 -19.54
CA GLU A 153 -42.04 14.49 -20.89
C GLU A 153 -42.96 13.34 -21.32
N ARG A 154 -44.02 13.66 -22.08
CA ARG A 154 -44.82 12.64 -22.77
C ARG A 154 -43.87 11.94 -23.72
N LEU A 155 -43.47 10.72 -23.38
CA LEU A 155 -43.05 9.75 -24.39
C LEU A 155 -44.26 9.56 -25.31
N SER A 156 -44.20 10.24 -26.46
CA SER A 156 -45.12 10.09 -27.58
C SER A 156 -44.88 8.71 -28.18
N SER A 157 -45.55 7.70 -27.63
CA SER A 157 -45.64 6.40 -28.28
C SER A 157 -46.72 6.45 -29.35
N GLY A 158 -46.29 6.35 -30.61
CA GLY A 158 -47.00 5.75 -31.77
C GLY A 158 -48.37 6.29 -32.13
#